data_AF-A0A0M9ZMA7-F1
#
_entry.id   AF-A0A0M9ZMA7-F1
#
_cell.length_a   1.000
_cell.length_b   1.000
_cell.length_c   1.000
_cell.angle_alpha   90.00
_cell.angle_beta   90.00
_cell.angle_gamma   90.00
#
_symmetry.space_group_name_H-M   'P 1'
#
loop_
_entity.id
_entity.type
_entity.pdbx_description
1 polymer ?
#
loop_
_entity_poly.entity_id
_entity_poly.type
_entity_poly.pdbx_seq_one_letter_code
_entity_poly.pdbx_strand_id
1 'polypeptide(L)' 'YWYRNLRQTVLFEQATRGLLAEGHGLFLEMSPHPVLTVPVQATIDATDSPAVTLGSLRRDEGGADRLAASLAE' A
#
# COMPACT_ATOMS: atom_id res chain seq x y z
N TYR A 1 -17.27 14.10 5.40
CA TYR A 1 -16.15 13.12 5.39
C TYR A 1 -14.81 13.82 5.57
N TRP A 2 -14.42 14.77 4.72
CA TRP A 2 -13.10 15.43 4.74
C TRP A 2 -12.66 15.98 6.10
N TYR A 3 -13.54 16.74 6.79
CA TYR A 3 -13.25 17.19 8.16
C TYR A 3 -12.96 16.03 9.12
N ARG A 4 -13.74 14.94 9.03
CA ARG A 4 -13.57 13.75 9.86
C ARG A 4 -12.27 13.03 9.55
N ASN A 5 -11.89 12.92 8.27
CA ASN A 5 -10.62 12.31 7.85
C ASN A 5 -9.41 13.06 8.42
N LEU A 6 -9.47 14.39 8.50
CA LEU A 6 -8.43 15.20 9.14
C LEU A 6 -8.49 15.18 10.67
N ARG A 7 -9.68 14.99 11.26
CA ARG A 7 -9.89 15.18 12.71
C ARG A 7 -9.89 13.88 13.52
N GLN A 8 -10.09 12.73 12.88
CA GLN A 8 -10.19 11.41 13.53
C GLN A 8 -9.02 10.51 13.14
N THR A 9 -8.78 9.48 13.95
CA THR A 9 -7.77 8.45 13.66
C THR A 9 -8.06 7.77 12.32
N VAL A 10 -7.02 7.65 11.49
CA VAL A 10 -7.06 6.87 10.25
C VAL A 10 -6.84 5.40 10.61
N LEU A 11 -7.87 4.57 10.45
CA LEU A 11 -7.83 3.13 10.75
C LEU A 11 -7.29 2.34 9.56
N PHE A 12 -6.04 2.63 9.16
CA PHE A 12 -5.44 2.09 7.93
C PHE A 12 -5.28 0.56 7.97
N GLU A 13 -4.73 0.02 9.06
CA GLU A 13 -4.55 -1.43 9.24
C GLU A 13 -5.88 -2.18 9.14
N GLN A 14 -6.95 -1.67 9.75
CA GLN A 14 -8.27 -2.28 9.71
C GLN A 14 -8.82 -2.32 8.28
N ALA A 15 -8.59 -1.25 7.50
CA ALA A 15 -8.99 -1.20 6.10
C ALA A 15 -8.20 -2.23 5.27
N THR A 16 -6.88 -2.31 5.44
CA THR A 16 -6.02 -3.30 4.77
C THR A 16 -6.43 -4.72 5.11
N ARG A 17 -6.68 -5.03 6.40
CA ARG A 17 -7.17 -6.33 6.86
C ARG A 17 -8.52 -6.69 6.24
N GLY A 18 -9.43 -5.73 6.12
CA GLY A 18 -10.72 -5.92 5.46
C GLY A 18 -10.54 -6.33 3.99
N LEU A 19 -9.68 -5.63 3.25
CA LEU A 19 -9.38 -5.96 1.85
C LEU A 19 -8.73 -7.34 1.70
N LEU A 20 -7.84 -7.73 2.62
CA LEU A 20 -7.26 -9.07 2.62
C LEU A 20 -8.33 -10.14 2.85
N ALA A 21 -9.26 -9.91 3.77
CA ALA A 21 -10.39 -10.82 4.02
C ALA A 21 -11.34 -10.93 2.81
N GLU A 22 -11.43 -9.89 1.99
CA GLU A 22 -12.18 -9.87 0.73
C GLU A 22 -11.40 -10.55 -0.44
N GLY A 23 -10.16 -10.99 -0.21
CA GLY A 23 -9.35 -11.73 -1.18
C GLY A 23 -8.48 -10.87 -2.10
N HIS A 24 -8.25 -9.59 -1.76
CA HIS A 24 -7.34 -8.74 -2.51
C HIS A 24 -5.89 -9.18 -2.33
N GLY A 25 -5.21 -9.51 -3.44
CA GLY A 25 -3.84 -10.07 -3.43
C GLY A 25 -2.72 -9.10 -3.79
N LEU A 26 -3.02 -7.87 -4.21
CA LEU A 26 -2.02 -6.89 -4.65
C LEU A 26 -2.33 -5.51 -4.09
N PHE A 27 -1.36 -4.91 -3.40
CA PHE A 27 -1.45 -3.57 -2.82
C PHE A 27 -0.37 -2.66 -3.42
N LEU A 28 -0.76 -1.76 -4.32
CA LEU A 28 0.14 -0.81 -4.96
C LEU A 28 0.06 0.57 -4.29
N GLU A 29 1.18 1.03 -3.72
CA GLU A 29 1.29 2.39 -3.18
C GLU A 29 1.63 3.37 -4.30
N MET A 30 0.65 4.22 -4.64
CA MET A 30 0.79 5.27 -5.65
C MET A 30 1.31 6.56 -5.02
N SER A 31 2.63 6.66 -4.86
CA SER A 31 3.29 7.82 -4.25
C SER A 31 4.67 8.08 -4.86
N PRO A 32 5.23 9.30 -4.70
CA PRO A 32 6.60 9.61 -5.15
C PRO A 32 7.68 8.80 -4.43
N HIS A 33 7.37 8.23 -3.26
CA HIS A 33 8.26 7.39 -2.49
C HIS A 33 7.45 6.56 -1.48
N PRO A 34 7.68 5.23 -1.40
CA PRO A 34 6.86 4.34 -0.60
C PRO A 34 7.05 4.61 0.90
N VAL A 35 5.95 4.81 1.60
CA VAL A 35 5.91 4.94 3.07
C VAL A 35 4.86 4.04 3.72
N LEU A 36 3.99 3.42 2.93
CA LEU A 36 2.89 2.55 3.36
C LEU A 36 3.14 1.06 3.06
N THR A 37 4.12 0.72 2.23
CA THR A 37 4.46 -0.70 1.94
C THR A 37 4.81 -1.48 3.21
N VAL A 38 5.59 -0.90 4.13
CA VAL A 38 5.97 -1.54 5.41
C VAL A 38 4.74 -1.89 6.28
N PRO A 39 3.83 -0.94 6.62
CA PRO A 39 2.65 -1.29 7.42
C PRO A 39 1.67 -2.21 6.68
N VAL A 40 1.60 -2.16 5.35
CA VAL A 40 0.81 -3.12 4.56
C VAL A 40 1.42 -4.53 4.70
N GLN A 41 2.73 -4.68 4.52
CA GLN A 41 3.42 -5.97 4.67
C GLN A 41 3.21 -6.57 6.06
N ALA A 42 3.34 -5.75 7.12
CA ALA A 42 3.08 -6.21 8.48
C ALA A 42 1.64 -6.74 8.68
N THR A 43 0.66 -6.17 7.97
CA THR A 43 -0.73 -6.66 8.03
C THR A 43 -0.87 -7.98 7.28
N ILE A 44 -0.25 -8.10 6.09
CA ILE A 44 -0.22 -9.33 5.28
C ILE A 44 0.39 -10.49 6.08
N ASP A 45 1.54 -10.26 6.72
CA ASP A 45 2.23 -11.25 7.55
C ASP A 45 1.37 -11.66 8.74
N ALA A 46 0.70 -10.71 9.39
CA ALA A 46 -0.17 -10.95 10.54
C ALA A 46 -1.46 -11.71 10.20
N THR A 47 -1.87 -11.72 8.94
CA THR A 47 -3.05 -12.48 8.46
C THR A 47 -2.69 -13.73 7.67
N ASP A 48 -1.39 -14.05 7.55
CA ASP A 48 -0.88 -15.17 6.74
C ASP A 48 -1.51 -15.21 5.34
N SER A 49 -1.68 -14.02 4.74
CA SER A 49 -2.40 -13.86 3.48
C SER A 49 -1.46 -13.96 2.28
N PRO A 50 -1.87 -14.61 1.18
CA PRO A 50 -1.05 -14.74 -0.03
C PRO A 50 -1.10 -13.45 -0.86
N ALA A 51 -0.74 -12.31 -0.26
CA ALA A 51 -0.78 -10.99 -0.88
C ALA A 51 0.62 -10.37 -0.96
N VAL A 52 0.79 -9.41 -1.86
CA VAL A 52 2.04 -8.66 -2.04
C VAL A 52 1.79 -7.16 -2.03
N THR A 53 2.80 -6.38 -1.65
CA THR A 53 2.76 -4.91 -1.72
C THR A 53 3.95 -4.35 -2.46
N LEU A 54 3.70 -3.33 -3.29
CA LEU A 54 4.68 -2.68 -4.16
C LEU A 54 4.50 -1.15 -4.09
N GLY A 55 5.60 -0.41 -4.25
CA GLY A 55 5.56 1.05 -4.41
C GLY A 55 5.68 1.44 -5.89
N SER A 56 4.98 2.49 -6.32
CA SER A 56 5.01 2.92 -7.72
C SER A 56 6.30 3.62 -8.14
N LEU A 57 6.87 4.45 -7.27
CA LEU A 57 8.04 5.28 -7.54
C LEU A 57 8.98 5.27 -6.33
N ARG A 58 10.21 5.79 -6.49
CA ARG A 58 11.15 5.97 -5.39
C ARG A 58 11.65 7.41 -5.37
N ARG A 59 12.20 7.83 -4.23
CA ARG A 59 12.74 9.19 -4.07
C ARG A 59 13.84 9.37 -5.12
N ASP A 60 13.80 10.50 -5.82
CA ASP A 60 14.72 10.86 -6.92
C ASP A 60 14.67 9.93 -8.14
N GLU A 61 13.75 8.95 -8.16
CA GLU A 61 13.49 8.03 -9.26
C GLU A 61 12.02 8.17 -9.69
N GLY A 62 11.73 9.22 -10.46
CA GLY A 62 10.40 9.46 -11.04
C GLY A 62 10.26 8.92 -12.47
N GLY A 63 9.11 9.18 -13.08
CA GLY A 63 8.88 8.95 -14.51
C GLY A 63 8.37 7.56 -14.87
N ALA A 64 8.06 7.39 -16.16
CA ALA A 64 7.43 6.17 -16.69
C ALA A 64 8.33 4.94 -16.58
N ASP A 65 9.65 5.11 -16.70
CA ASP A 65 10.61 3.99 -16.63
C ASP A 65 10.64 3.36 -15.24
N ARG A 66 10.67 4.17 -14.17
CA ARG A 66 10.59 3.65 -12.79
C ARG A 66 9.24 2.98 -12.53
N LEU A 67 8.15 3.55 -13.02
CA LEU A 67 6.82 2.95 -12.89
C LEU A 67 6.77 1.58 -13.56
N ALA A 68 7.25 1.47 -14.80
CA ALA A 68 7.30 0.22 -15.55
C ALA A 68 8.19 -0.83 -14.85
N ALA A 69 9.35 -0.43 -14.34
CA ALA A 69 10.21 -1.30 -13.55
C ALA A 69 9.51 -1.83 -12.29
N SER A 70 8.74 -0.99 -11.59
CA SER A 70 8.02 -1.39 -10.38
C SER A 70 6.85 -2.35 -10.65
N LEU A 71 6.32 -2.37 -11.87
CA LEU A 71 5.31 -3.35 -12.30
C LEU A 71 5.92 -4.69 -12.73
N ALA A 72 7.24 -4.74 -12.94
CA ALA A 72 7.98 -5.94 -13.33
C ALA A 72 8.68 -6.64 -12.15
N GLU A 73 8.68 -6.03 -10.96
CA GLU A 73 9.11 -6.63 -9.68
C GLU A 73 8.09 -7.67 -9.19
#